data_AF-A0A936SKK2-F1
#
_entry.id   AF-A0A936SKK2-F1
#
_cell.length_a   1.000
_cell.length_b   1.000
_cell.length_c   1.000
_cell.angle_alpha   90.00
_cell.angle_beta   90.00
_cell.angle_gamma   90.00
#
_symmetry.space_group_name_H-M   'P 1'
#
loop_
_entity.id
_entity.type
_entity.pdbx_description
1 polymer ?
#
loop_
_entity_poly.entity_id
_entity_poly.type
_entity_poly.pdbx_seq_one_letter_code
_entity_poly.pdbx_strand_id
1 'polypeptide(L)'
;MAFINRPTAQLTFVLVDGTGSRATMSFDVPYDTLAAVAIAAADVLRPLINALTGCVVVSQSLTYSSVDNTPAAPAADSRVERKGVVQFLTAVGKTVSYSIPGIWPTMLNRSGSINEDMPAMQAFVNGVIAIDAIFSDSNGVNITAYKSGYERFRRSTRAMLPSDRRPDPDILP
;
A
#
# COMPACT_ATOMS: atom_id res chain seq x y z
N MET A 1 17.29 -14.20 2.27
CA MET A 1 17.28 -13.23 1.14
C MET A 1 17.30 -11.85 1.75
N ALA A 2 18.09 -10.91 1.22
CA ALA A 2 18.25 -9.57 1.79
C ALA A 2 17.89 -8.52 0.74
N PHE A 3 17.20 -7.47 1.18
CA PHE A 3 16.96 -6.28 0.37
C PHE A 3 18.29 -5.60 0.08
N ILE A 4 18.51 -5.20 -1.17
CA ILE A 4 19.61 -4.34 -1.56
C ILE A 4 19.07 -2.93 -1.73
N ASN A 5 19.68 -2.01 -1.01
CA ASN A 5 19.38 -0.60 -1.13
C ASN A 5 19.92 -0.06 -2.44
N ARG A 6 19.14 0.77 -3.13
CA ARG A 6 19.69 1.55 -4.24
C ARG A 6 20.72 2.54 -3.67
N PRO A 7 21.77 2.88 -4.43
CA PRO A 7 22.82 3.77 -3.93
C PRO A 7 22.31 5.18 -3.60
N THR A 8 21.15 5.56 -4.15
CA THR A 8 20.54 6.87 -3.96
C THR A 8 19.10 6.78 -3.46
N ALA A 9 18.75 7.74 -2.59
CA ALA A 9 17.41 8.14 -2.25
C ALA A 9 17.00 9.37 -3.08
N GLN A 10 15.70 9.59 -3.28
CA GLN A 10 15.18 10.71 -4.06
C GLN A 10 14.49 11.73 -3.16
N LEU A 11 14.97 12.96 -3.18
CA LEU A 11 14.33 14.11 -2.55
C LEU A 11 13.54 14.89 -3.61
N THR A 12 12.23 15.00 -3.45
CA THR A 12 11.33 15.64 -4.42
C THR A 12 10.63 16.84 -3.79
N PHE A 13 10.61 17.96 -4.50
CA PHE A 13 9.85 19.16 -4.17
C PHE A 13 8.71 19.36 -5.16
N VAL A 14 7.56 19.80 -4.65
CA VAL A 14 6.42 20.22 -5.48
C VAL A 14 6.32 21.73 -5.41
N LEU A 15 6.38 22.36 -6.57
CA LEU A 15 6.27 23.80 -6.79
C LEU A 15 4.89 24.15 -7.30
N VAL A 16 4.39 25.31 -6.91
CA VAL A 16 3.16 25.89 -7.42
C VAL A 16 3.43 27.30 -7.92
N ASP A 17 3.00 27.60 -9.15
CA ASP A 17 3.13 28.92 -9.75
C ASP A 17 1.93 29.83 -9.40
N GLY A 18 1.96 31.08 -9.87
CA GLY A 18 0.87 32.04 -9.66
C GLY A 18 -0.46 31.67 -10.32
N THR A 19 -0.48 30.71 -11.26
CA THR A 19 -1.70 30.19 -11.90
C THR A 19 -2.29 28.98 -11.17
N GLY A 20 -1.59 28.45 -10.16
CA GLY A 20 -1.95 27.23 -9.45
C GLY A 20 -1.47 25.95 -10.13
N SER A 21 -0.70 26.05 -11.22
CA SER A 21 -0.09 24.91 -11.90
C SER A 21 1.02 24.31 -11.04
N ARG A 22 1.13 22.97 -11.06
CA ARG A 22 2.08 22.24 -10.22
C ARG A 22 3.21 21.65 -11.05
N ALA A 23 4.44 21.80 -10.57
CA ALA A 23 5.63 21.18 -11.15
C ALA A 23 6.43 20.46 -10.07
N THR A 24 7.22 19.46 -10.45
CA THR A 24 8.06 18.71 -9.53
C THR A 24 9.53 18.83 -9.91
N MET A 25 10.38 18.99 -8.90
CA MET A 25 11.83 18.91 -9.06
C MET A 25 12.39 17.85 -8.11
N SER A 26 13.40 17.09 -8.53
CA SER A 26 13.98 16.03 -7.72
C SER A 26 15.50 16.04 -7.72
N PHE A 27 16.10 15.68 -6.59
CA PHE A 27 17.53 15.51 -6.42
C PHE A 27 17.84 14.11 -5.88
N ASP A 28 18.97 13.56 -6.32
CA ASP A 28 19.52 12.34 -5.76
C ASP A 28 20.34 12.65 -4.52
N VAL A 29 20.13 11.87 -3.47
CA VAL A 29 20.81 11.96 -2.17
C VAL A 29 21.40 10.58 -1.87
N PRO A 30 22.59 10.46 -1.25
CA PRO A 30 23.11 9.15 -0.84
C PRO A 30 22.12 8.40 0.05
N TYR A 31 21.95 7.09 -0.18
CA TYR A 31 20.94 6.29 0.53
C TYR A 31 21.10 6.32 2.06
N ASP A 32 22.32 6.35 2.58
CA ASP A 32 22.60 6.31 4.02
C ASP A 32 22.38 7.65 4.73
N THR A 33 21.88 8.66 4.02
CA THR A 33 21.59 9.96 4.62
C THR A 33 20.38 9.82 5.55
N LEU A 34 20.58 10.14 6.83
CA LEU A 34 19.49 10.19 7.81
C LEU A 34 18.40 11.16 7.36
N ALA A 35 17.13 10.77 7.54
CA ALA A 35 15.99 11.58 7.12
C ALA A 35 16.02 13.00 7.71
N ALA A 36 16.43 13.16 8.97
CA ALA A 36 16.57 14.47 9.62
C ALA A 36 17.60 15.38 8.92
N VAL A 37 18.71 14.81 8.43
CA VAL A 37 19.75 15.57 7.71
C VAL A 37 19.25 15.98 6.33
N ALA A 38 18.58 15.07 5.62
CA ALA A 38 17.98 15.37 4.33
C ALA A 38 16.88 16.44 4.42
N ILE A 39 16.06 16.42 5.48
CA ILE A 39 15.05 17.44 5.74
C ILE A 39 15.70 18.80 6.02
N ALA A 40 16.74 18.85 6.85
CA ALA A 40 17.46 20.09 7.13
C ALA A 40 18.07 20.70 5.85
N ALA A 41 18.67 19.88 4.98
CA ALA A 41 19.16 20.33 3.68
C ALA A 41 18.03 20.83 2.77
N ALA A 42 16.87 20.16 2.78
CA ALA A 42 15.69 20.57 2.02
C ALA A 42 15.14 21.93 2.50
N ASP A 43 15.11 22.16 3.81
CA ASP A 43 14.65 23.41 4.40
C ASP A 43 15.56 24.61 4.04
N VAL A 44 16.86 24.36 3.87
CA VAL A 44 17.81 25.37 3.35
C VAL A 44 17.59 25.64 1.86
N LEU A 45 17.31 24.61 1.06
CA LEU A 45 17.05 24.77 -0.38
C LEU A 45 15.72 25.46 -0.68
N ARG A 46 14.69 25.23 0.13
CA ARG A 46 13.34 25.77 -0.07
C ARG A 46 13.30 27.29 -0.34
N PRO A 47 13.86 28.18 0.51
CA PRO A 47 13.88 29.60 0.23
C PRO A 47 14.72 29.96 -1.01
N LEU A 48 15.79 29.22 -1.30
CA LEU A 48 16.61 29.44 -2.49
C LEU A 48 15.85 29.13 -3.77
N ILE A 49 15.08 28.04 -3.79
CA ILE A 49 14.22 27.64 -4.92
C ILE A 49 13.12 28.67 -5.14
N ASN A 50 12.46 29.12 -4.06
CA ASN A 50 11.44 30.17 -4.15
C ASN A 50 12.03 31.47 -4.72
N ALA A 51 13.23 31.87 -4.27
CA ALA A 51 13.92 33.05 -4.77
C ALA A 51 14.34 32.91 -6.25
N LEU A 52 14.75 31.71 -6.68
CA LEU A 52 15.19 31.46 -8.05
C LEU A 52 14.03 31.39 -9.05
N THR A 53 12.93 30.75 -8.66
CA THR A 53 11.82 30.41 -9.60
C THR A 53 10.62 31.34 -9.48
N GLY A 54 10.48 32.07 -8.37
CA GLY A 54 9.26 32.83 -8.05
C GLY A 54 8.06 31.95 -7.71
N CYS A 55 8.20 30.63 -7.76
CA CYS A 55 7.17 29.66 -7.39
C CYS A 55 7.21 29.36 -5.89
N VAL A 56 6.12 28.88 -5.33
CA VAL A 56 6.03 28.46 -3.93
C VAL A 56 6.21 26.95 -3.82
N VAL A 57 7.20 26.50 -3.03
CA VAL A 57 7.31 25.09 -2.63
C VAL A 57 6.19 24.72 -1.66
N VAL A 58 5.34 23.77 -2.05
CA VAL A 58 4.16 23.33 -1.27
C VAL A 58 4.42 22.06 -0.47
N SER A 59 5.26 21.15 -0.99
CA SER A 59 5.59 19.91 -0.29
C SER A 59 6.99 19.42 -0.66
N GLN A 60 7.59 18.70 0.29
CA GLN A 60 8.85 17.99 0.11
C GLN A 60 8.68 16.54 0.57
N SER A 61 9.27 15.59 -0.17
CA SER A 61 9.21 14.16 0.14
C SER A 61 10.56 13.51 -0.07
N LEU A 62 10.97 12.65 0.85
CA LEU A 62 12.17 11.83 0.74
C LEU A 62 11.77 10.37 0.56
N THR A 63 12.23 9.75 -0.52
CA THR A 63 11.91 8.36 -0.87
C THR A 63 13.18 7.52 -0.88
N TYR A 64 13.21 6.51 -0.02
CA TYR A 64 14.21 5.44 -0.07
C TYR A 64 13.64 4.27 -0.84
N SER A 65 14.42 3.70 -1.75
CA SER A 65 14.00 2.51 -2.50
C SER A 65 15.01 1.39 -2.34
N SER A 66 14.48 0.20 -2.12
CA SER A 66 15.22 -1.04 -2.07
C SER A 66 14.59 -2.03 -3.05
N VAL A 67 15.42 -2.94 -3.56
CA VAL A 67 15.00 -4.02 -4.44
C VAL A 67 15.52 -5.33 -3.88
N ASP A 68 14.80 -6.42 -4.09
CA ASP A 68 15.33 -7.74 -3.82
C ASP A 68 16.49 -8.02 -4.77
N ASN A 69 17.61 -8.52 -4.23
CA ASN A 69 18.75 -8.95 -5.05
C ASN A 69 18.37 -10.07 -6.03
N THR A 70 17.47 -10.94 -5.59
CA THR A 70 17.01 -12.12 -6.32
C THR A 70 15.52 -12.32 -6.04
N PRO A 71 14.64 -11.58 -6.73
CA PRO A 71 13.20 -11.74 -6.51
C PRO A 71 12.78 -13.17 -6.85
N ALA A 72 12.01 -13.80 -5.98
CA ALA A 72 11.43 -15.10 -6.25
C ALA A 72 10.48 -15.01 -7.46
N ALA A 73 10.48 -16.04 -8.30
CA ALA A 73 9.52 -16.12 -9.39
C ALA A 73 8.09 -16.11 -8.82
N PRO A 74 7.15 -15.37 -9.43
CA PRO A 74 5.77 -15.38 -8.98
C PRO A 74 5.18 -16.79 -9.11
N ALA A 75 4.30 -17.16 -8.19
CA ALA A 75 3.60 -18.43 -8.26
C ALA A 75 2.72 -18.50 -9.53
N ALA A 76 2.62 -19.69 -10.13
CA ALA A 76 1.73 -19.93 -11.27
C ALA A 76 0.28 -19.55 -10.91
N ASP A 77 -0.46 -18.97 -11.85
CA ASP A 77 -1.84 -18.45 -11.66
C ASP A 77 -2.00 -17.27 -10.68
N SER A 78 -0.91 -16.73 -10.11
CA SER A 78 -0.98 -15.49 -9.34
C SER A 78 -1.37 -14.31 -10.24
N ARG A 79 -2.26 -13.44 -9.74
CA ARG A 79 -2.74 -12.26 -10.48
C ARG A 79 -2.88 -11.06 -9.56
N VAL A 80 -2.49 -9.90 -10.08
CA VAL A 80 -2.71 -8.60 -9.45
C VAL A 80 -4.07 -8.08 -9.89
N GLU A 81 -5.06 -8.29 -9.06
CA GLU A 81 -6.42 -7.80 -9.20
C GLU A 81 -6.79 -7.23 -7.83
N ARG A 82 -6.83 -5.89 -7.69
CA ARG A 82 -7.02 -5.16 -6.40
C ARG A 82 -8.32 -5.53 -5.69
N LYS A 83 -8.33 -6.72 -5.10
CA LYS A 83 -9.52 -7.42 -4.63
C LYS A 83 -9.48 -7.63 -3.13
N GLY A 84 -8.32 -7.74 -2.50
CA GLY A 84 -8.28 -7.92 -1.06
C GLY A 84 -8.46 -6.62 -0.29
N VAL A 85 -9.28 -6.65 0.76
CA VAL A 85 -9.31 -5.63 1.80
C VAL A 85 -9.21 -6.30 3.15
N VAL A 86 -8.30 -5.82 3.99
CA VAL A 86 -8.11 -6.28 5.37
C VAL A 86 -8.22 -5.06 6.27
N GLN A 87 -9.02 -5.18 7.32
CA GLN A 87 -9.27 -4.13 8.29
C GLN A 87 -8.66 -4.51 9.64
N PHE A 88 -8.03 -3.53 10.26
CA PHE A 88 -7.41 -3.62 11.57
C PHE A 88 -7.95 -2.54 12.50
N LEU A 89 -7.90 -2.79 13.80
CA LEU A 89 -8.19 -1.83 14.87
C LEU A 89 -6.89 -1.24 15.40
N THR A 90 -6.90 0.07 15.57
CA THR A 90 -5.84 0.80 16.25
C THR A 90 -6.05 0.78 17.75
N ALA A 91 -5.03 1.16 18.52
CA ALA A 91 -5.11 1.27 19.98
C ALA A 91 -6.23 2.21 20.48
N VAL A 92 -6.68 3.14 19.62
CA VAL A 92 -7.76 4.10 19.91
C VAL A 92 -9.13 3.59 19.40
N GLY A 93 -9.20 2.33 18.95
CA GLY A 93 -10.43 1.72 18.43
C GLY A 93 -10.85 2.20 17.04
N LYS A 94 -10.01 2.98 16.33
CA LYS A 94 -10.27 3.37 14.94
C LYS A 94 -9.93 2.22 14.00
N THR A 95 -10.58 2.18 12.85
CA THR A 95 -10.36 1.14 11.84
C THR A 95 -9.42 1.65 10.75
N VAL A 96 -8.35 0.91 10.47
CA VAL A 96 -7.44 1.10 9.34
C VAL A 96 -7.69 0.00 8.32
N SER A 97 -7.71 0.35 7.03
CA SER A 97 -7.92 -0.62 5.95
C SER A 97 -6.70 -0.69 5.05
N TYR A 98 -6.19 -1.91 4.83
CA TYR A 98 -5.16 -2.20 3.85
C TYR A 98 -5.76 -2.89 2.63
N SER A 99 -5.37 -2.43 1.44
CA SER A 99 -5.76 -3.08 0.18
C SER A 99 -4.67 -4.04 -0.23
N ILE A 100 -5.04 -5.31 -0.44
CA ILE A 100 -4.14 -6.34 -0.96
C ILE A 100 -4.33 -6.41 -2.49
N PRO A 101 -3.25 -6.30 -3.28
CA PRO A 101 -3.33 -6.27 -4.74
C PRO A 101 -3.83 -7.56 -5.39
N GLY A 102 -3.91 -8.69 -4.68
CA GLY A 102 -4.45 -9.96 -5.18
C GLY A 102 -4.67 -10.94 -4.04
N ILE A 103 -5.73 -11.75 -4.12
CA ILE A 103 -6.06 -12.79 -3.13
C ILE A 103 -6.34 -14.10 -3.86
N TRP A 104 -5.82 -15.20 -3.32
CA TRP A 104 -6.08 -16.54 -3.82
C TRP A 104 -7.52 -16.97 -3.54
N PRO A 105 -8.21 -17.64 -4.48
CA PRO A 105 -9.58 -18.12 -4.27
C PRO A 105 -9.72 -19.04 -3.06
N THR A 106 -8.66 -19.79 -2.72
CA THR A 106 -8.64 -20.67 -1.54
C THR A 106 -8.75 -19.90 -0.23
N MET A 107 -8.27 -18.65 -0.18
CA MET A 107 -8.32 -17.81 1.01
C MET A 107 -9.70 -17.18 1.24
N LEU A 108 -10.68 -17.47 0.41
CA LEU A 108 -12.01 -16.87 0.47
C LEU A 108 -13.05 -17.91 0.86
N ASN A 109 -13.93 -17.54 1.77
CA ASN A 109 -15.16 -18.27 2.03
C ASN A 109 -16.14 -18.07 0.87
N ARG A 110 -17.14 -18.94 0.75
CA ARG A 110 -18.19 -18.83 -0.29
C ARG A 110 -18.94 -17.49 -0.26
N SER A 111 -18.96 -16.83 0.89
CA SER A 111 -19.54 -15.49 1.10
C SER A 111 -18.68 -14.34 0.56
N GLY A 112 -17.43 -14.59 0.16
CA GLY A 112 -16.46 -13.57 -0.24
C GLY A 112 -15.71 -12.91 0.93
N SER A 113 -15.93 -13.35 2.17
CA SER A 113 -15.07 -12.98 3.30
C SER A 113 -13.75 -13.75 3.21
N ILE A 114 -12.66 -13.15 3.69
CA ILE A 114 -11.39 -13.85 3.83
C ILE A 114 -11.52 -14.89 4.94
N ASN A 115 -10.96 -16.07 4.73
CA ASN A 115 -10.93 -17.14 5.72
C ASN A 115 -9.79 -16.87 6.72
N GLU A 116 -10.18 -16.55 7.95
CA GLU A 116 -9.29 -16.13 9.04
C GLU A 116 -8.61 -17.30 9.73
N ASP A 117 -9.17 -18.50 9.60
CA ASP A 117 -8.63 -19.74 10.18
C ASP A 117 -7.44 -20.26 9.37
N MET A 118 -7.23 -19.74 8.15
CA MET A 118 -6.10 -20.16 7.33
C MET A 118 -4.77 -19.75 7.95
N PRO A 119 -3.80 -20.68 8.10
CA PRO A 119 -2.50 -20.39 8.71
C PRO A 119 -1.78 -19.22 8.05
N ALA A 120 -1.92 -19.05 6.74
CA ALA A 120 -1.32 -17.94 6.00
C ALA A 120 -1.92 -16.58 6.39
N MET A 121 -3.24 -16.52 6.64
CA MET A 121 -3.91 -15.29 7.08
C MET A 121 -3.53 -14.96 8.52
N GLN A 122 -3.46 -15.96 9.41
CA GLN A 122 -2.98 -15.78 10.78
C GLN A 122 -1.53 -15.31 10.82
N ALA A 123 -0.66 -15.89 10.01
CA ALA A 123 0.73 -15.44 9.88
C ALA A 123 0.83 -13.99 9.39
N PHE A 124 -0.02 -13.60 8.43
CA PHE A 124 -0.10 -12.22 7.96
C PHE A 124 -0.56 -11.26 9.06
N VAL A 125 -1.67 -11.57 9.75
CA VAL A 125 -2.21 -10.77 10.86
C VAL A 125 -1.19 -10.63 11.99
N ASN A 126 -0.56 -11.74 12.38
CA ASN A 126 0.48 -11.73 13.41
C ASN A 126 1.70 -10.92 12.95
N GLY A 127 2.08 -10.99 11.67
CA GLY A 127 3.14 -10.13 11.12
C GLY A 127 2.80 -8.64 11.21
N VAL A 128 1.56 -8.24 10.93
CA VAL A 128 1.15 -6.83 11.02
C VAL A 128 1.07 -6.35 12.48
N ILE A 129 0.60 -7.19 13.40
CA ILE A 129 0.40 -6.80 14.81
C ILE A 129 1.68 -6.95 15.65
N ALA A 130 2.46 -8.01 15.44
CA ALA A 130 3.57 -8.38 16.32
C ALA A 130 4.90 -7.70 15.99
N ILE A 131 5.05 -7.10 14.79
CA ILE A 131 6.28 -6.39 14.43
C ILE A 131 6.28 -5.03 15.13
N ASP A 132 6.75 -5.03 16.37
CA ASP A 132 7.32 -3.91 17.15
C ASP A 132 6.57 -2.57 17.04
N ALA A 133 5.24 -2.63 16.88
CA ALA A 133 4.37 -1.50 16.62
C ALA A 133 4.78 -0.58 15.44
N ILE A 134 5.51 -1.11 14.44
CA ILE A 134 5.97 -0.31 13.30
C ILE A 134 4.79 0.16 12.44
N PHE A 135 3.76 -0.68 12.30
CA PHE A 135 2.57 -0.35 11.52
C PHE A 135 1.56 0.44 12.36
N SER A 136 1.16 1.59 11.82
CA SER A 136 0.23 2.51 12.46
C SER A 136 -0.77 3.08 11.45
N ASP A 137 -1.83 3.69 11.98
CA ASP A 137 -2.70 4.58 11.19
C ASP A 137 -1.95 5.84 10.74
N SER A 138 -2.52 6.56 9.78
CA SER A 138 -2.15 7.90 9.34
C SER A 138 -1.86 8.91 10.47
N ASN A 139 -2.41 8.70 11.66
CA ASN A 139 -2.20 9.54 12.84
C ASN A 139 -1.04 9.06 13.75
N GLY A 140 -0.29 8.03 13.34
CA GLY A 140 0.78 7.42 14.14
C GLY A 140 0.29 6.52 15.27
N VAL A 141 -0.99 6.11 15.26
CA VAL A 141 -1.56 5.23 16.29
C VAL A 141 -1.32 3.77 15.91
N ASN A 142 -0.70 3.02 16.81
CA ASN A 142 -0.35 1.61 16.61
C ASN A 142 -1.57 0.73 16.29
N ILE A 143 -1.35 -0.26 15.44
CA ILE A 143 -2.31 -1.32 15.16
C ILE A 143 -2.25 -2.37 16.26
N THR A 144 -3.41 -2.80 16.75
CA THR A 144 -3.50 -3.66 17.95
C THR A 144 -4.29 -4.94 17.73
N ALA A 145 -5.29 -4.93 16.86
CA ALA A 145 -6.09 -6.11 16.59
C ALA A 145 -6.53 -6.16 15.14
N TYR A 146 -6.76 -7.38 14.65
CA TYR A 146 -7.42 -7.59 13.38
C TYR A 146 -8.95 -7.49 13.56
N LYS A 147 -9.64 -6.94 12.56
CA LYS A 147 -11.10 -6.72 12.60
C LYS A 147 -11.86 -7.62 11.66
N SER A 148 -11.52 -7.57 10.37
CA SER A 148 -12.26 -8.27 9.31
C SER A 148 -11.54 -8.18 7.97
N GLY A 149 -11.80 -9.12 7.07
CA GLY A 149 -11.18 -9.17 5.75
C GLY A 149 -12.18 -9.67 4.71
N TYR A 150 -12.18 -9.06 3.53
CA TYR A 150 -13.15 -9.38 2.48
C TYR A 150 -12.62 -9.05 1.08
N GLU A 151 -13.23 -9.68 0.08
CA GLU A 151 -13.01 -9.34 -1.32
C GLU A 151 -13.82 -8.08 -1.71
N ARG A 152 -13.15 -7.08 -2.26
CA ARG A 152 -13.77 -5.96 -2.98
C ARG A 152 -14.43 -6.51 -4.23
N PHE A 153 -15.76 -6.60 -4.19
CA PHE A 153 -16.58 -6.96 -5.35
C PHE A 153 -16.46 -5.90 -6.45
N ARG A 154 -15.64 -6.15 -7.46
CA ARG A 154 -15.74 -5.48 -8.76
C ARG A 154 -15.92 -6.53 -9.84
N ARG A 155 -17.19 -6.72 -10.24
CA ARG A 155 -17.76 -7.37 -11.45
C ARG A 155 -17.19 -8.67 -12.04
N SER A 156 -16.05 -9.19 -11.62
CA SER A 156 -15.48 -10.42 -12.17
C SER A 156 -14.70 -11.20 -11.10
N THR A 157 -15.45 -11.93 -10.27
CA THR A 157 -14.88 -12.99 -9.44
C THR A 157 -15.10 -14.31 -10.19
N ARG A 158 -14.04 -15.09 -10.42
CA ARG A 158 -14.06 -16.37 -11.15
C ARG A 158 -15.04 -17.40 -10.55
N ALA A 159 -15.42 -17.22 -9.28
CA ALA A 159 -16.32 -18.08 -8.53
C ALA A 159 -17.80 -17.61 -8.52
N MET A 160 -18.13 -16.47 -9.14
CA MET A 160 -19.50 -15.99 -9.17
C MET A 160 -20.24 -16.62 -10.36
N LEU A 161 -21.16 -17.55 -10.06
CA LEU A 161 -22.22 -17.92 -11.00
C LEU A 161 -23.02 -16.64 -11.32
N PRO A 162 -23.38 -16.38 -12.59
CA PRO A 162 -24.19 -15.23 -12.95
C PRO A 162 -25.48 -15.21 -12.13
N SER A 163 -25.71 -14.15 -11.38
CA SER A 163 -26.99 -13.88 -10.72
C SER A 163 -28.02 -13.52 -11.80
N ASP A 164 -28.62 -14.55 -12.41
CA ASP A 164 -29.95 -14.59 -13.07
C ASP A 164 -30.01 -15.59 -14.24
N ARG A 165 -29.99 -16.88 -13.92
CA ARG A 165 -30.80 -17.85 -14.65
C ARG A 165 -31.54 -18.70 -13.62
N ARG A 166 -32.86 -18.49 -13.51
CA ARG A 166 -33.75 -19.57 -13.05
C ARG A 166 -33.40 -20.82 -13.87
N PRO A 167 -33.30 -22.01 -13.27
CA PRO A 167 -33.36 -23.23 -14.06
C PRO A 167 -34.72 -23.21 -14.76
N ASP A 168 -34.73 -23.17 -16.10
CA ASP A 168 -35.96 -23.45 -16.84
C ASP A 168 -36.38 -24.88 -16.47
N PRO A 169 -37.61 -25.10 -15.98
CA PRO A 169 -38.07 -26.43 -15.58
C PRO A 169 -38.29 -27.40 -16.77
N ASP A 170 -38.05 -26.97 -18.02
CA ASP A 170 -38.50 -27.68 -19.21
C ASP A 170 -37.39 -28.29 -20.09
N ILE A 171 -36.25 -28.67 -19.52
CA ILE A 171 -35.27 -29.50 -20.26
C ILE A 171 -34.91 -30.74 -19.45
N LEU A 172 -35.82 -31.71 -19.47
CA LEU A 172 -35.53 -33.15 -19.51
C LEU A 172 -35.81 -33.63 -20.94
N PRO A 173 -34.91 -34.42 -21.52
CA PRO A 173 -35.04 -35.87 -21.37
C PRO A 173 -33.86 -36.56 -20.71
#